data_AF-A0A962JNF4-F1
#
_entry.id   AF-A0A962JNF4-F1
#
_cell.length_a   1.000
_cell.length_b   1.000
_cell.length_c   1.000
_cell.angle_alpha   90.00
_cell.angle_beta   90.00
_cell.angle_gamma   90.00
#
_symmetry.space_group_name_H-M   'P 1'
#
loop_
_entity.id
_entity.type
_entity.pdbx_description
1 polymer ?
#
loop_
_entity_poly.entity_id
_entity_poly.type
_entity_poly.pdbx_seq_one_letter_code
_entity_poly.pdbx_strand_id
1 'polypeptide(L)'
;DLDSLKSELKSSANPNAKKTPKHTKEELIDLICKMEEEAPCPPMLRRYKTNDSTVAKLGELEQQNPNGILVLRDELIGLLSSLDKEGNEGDRAFYLEGFNGTGSYDTDRIGRGHIFIQNHCLSVFGGIQPDKLIAYLEQAYSGLGNDGLLQRFQLLVYPDPIKWQYRDRHPNHEAFKAVLEIFSRLSSSDFIEFGAYPTDEYNKRPYFRFTLDAQAFYVDWTYQLNAQKIP
;
A
#
# COMPACT_ATOMS: atom_id res chain seq x y z
N ASP A 1 7.75 -34.48 10.55
CA ASP A 1 8.00 -33.06 10.88
C ASP A 1 8.95 -32.49 9.83
N LEU A 2 8.63 -31.32 9.27
CA LEU A 2 9.30 -30.76 8.09
C LEU A 2 10.80 -30.54 8.35
N ASP A 3 11.14 -30.04 9.53
CA ASP A 3 12.52 -29.78 9.94
C ASP A 3 13.33 -31.08 10.08
N SER A 4 12.68 -32.18 10.48
CA SER A 4 13.32 -33.50 10.53
C SER A 4 13.66 -34.01 9.13
N LEU A 5 12.76 -33.83 8.14
CA LEU A 5 13.00 -34.26 6.75
C LEU A 5 14.08 -33.40 6.07
N LYS A 6 14.07 -32.09 6.30
CA LYS A 6 15.12 -31.17 5.82
C LYS A 6 16.49 -31.50 6.42
N SER A 7 16.52 -31.87 7.70
CA SER A 7 17.74 -32.34 8.38
C SER A 7 18.22 -33.67 7.81
N GLU A 8 17.30 -34.61 7.54
CA GLU A 8 17.61 -35.91 6.96
C GLU A 8 18.15 -35.77 5.53
N LEU A 9 17.57 -34.90 4.70
CA LEU A 9 18.07 -34.55 3.37
C LEU A 9 19.48 -33.96 3.43
N LYS A 10 19.75 -33.00 4.32
CA LYS A 10 21.10 -32.44 4.55
C LYS A 10 22.10 -33.50 5.00
N SER A 11 21.68 -34.44 5.84
CA SER A 11 22.53 -35.53 6.33
C SER A 11 22.84 -36.56 5.23
N SER A 12 21.87 -36.85 4.35
CA SER A 12 22.04 -37.75 3.19
C SER A 12 22.96 -37.18 2.10
N ALA A 13 23.21 -35.87 2.13
CA ALA A 13 24.16 -35.20 1.25
C ALA A 13 25.60 -35.22 1.78
N ASN A 14 25.82 -35.63 3.04
CA ASN A 14 27.15 -35.65 3.65
C ASN A 14 27.78 -37.06 3.56
N PRO A 15 28.94 -37.22 2.88
CA PRO A 15 29.55 -38.53 2.62
C PRO A 15 30.06 -39.27 3.87
N ASN A 16 30.15 -38.61 5.03
CA ASN A 16 30.57 -39.20 6.32
C ASN A 16 29.40 -39.61 7.25
N ALA A 17 28.17 -39.66 6.74
CA ALA A 17 27.00 -39.98 7.56
C ALA A 17 26.96 -41.47 7.95
N LYS A 18 26.97 -41.76 9.27
CA LYS A 18 26.99 -43.12 9.85
C LYS A 18 25.61 -43.82 9.88
N LYS A 19 24.55 -43.21 9.36
CA LYS A 19 23.17 -43.75 9.39
C LYS A 19 22.70 -44.12 7.99
N THR A 20 22.16 -45.33 7.84
CA THR A 20 21.43 -45.76 6.65
C THR A 20 20.18 -44.90 6.50
N PRO A 21 20.01 -44.16 5.39
CA PRO A 21 18.86 -43.28 5.20
C PRO A 21 17.58 -44.11 5.09
N LYS A 22 16.51 -43.69 5.77
CA LYS A 22 15.21 -44.37 5.74
C LYS A 22 14.48 -44.21 4.41
N HIS A 23 14.75 -43.12 3.70
CA HIS A 23 14.11 -42.73 2.43
C HIS A 23 15.19 -42.35 1.42
N THR A 24 14.93 -42.60 0.15
CA THR A 24 15.79 -42.14 -0.95
C THR A 24 15.74 -40.61 -1.07
N LYS A 25 16.72 -40.00 -1.74
CA LYS A 25 16.76 -38.54 -1.93
C LYS A 25 15.53 -38.03 -2.67
N GLU A 26 15.06 -38.76 -3.69
CA GLU A 26 13.85 -38.40 -4.43
C GLU A 26 12.60 -38.47 -3.54
N GLU A 27 12.46 -39.50 -2.71
CA GLU A 27 11.34 -39.63 -1.76
C GLU A 27 11.36 -38.51 -0.71
N LEU A 28 12.53 -38.12 -0.19
CA LEU A 28 12.66 -37.00 0.74
C LEU A 28 12.23 -35.66 0.10
N ILE A 29 12.58 -35.44 -1.18
CA ILE A 29 12.19 -34.23 -1.90
C ILE A 29 10.66 -34.21 -2.10
N ASP A 30 10.05 -35.31 -2.56
CA ASP A 30 8.59 -35.39 -2.73
C ASP A 30 7.84 -35.17 -1.42
N LEU A 31 8.35 -35.75 -0.32
CA LEU A 31 7.73 -35.61 1.00
C LEU A 31 7.89 -34.20 1.57
N ILE A 32 9.02 -33.53 1.31
CA ILE A 32 9.22 -32.12 1.69
C ILE A 32 8.28 -31.23 0.87
N CYS A 33 8.19 -31.41 -0.45
CA CYS A 33 7.30 -30.63 -1.31
C CYS A 33 5.83 -30.79 -0.89
N LYS A 34 5.35 -32.02 -0.68
CA LYS A 34 3.99 -32.26 -0.16
C LYS A 34 3.76 -31.60 1.19
N MET A 35 4.70 -31.74 2.13
CA MET A 35 4.55 -31.11 3.45
C MET A 35 4.63 -29.58 3.40
N GLU A 36 5.35 -28.99 2.45
CA GLU A 36 5.37 -27.53 2.22
C GLU A 36 4.08 -27.04 1.55
N GLU A 37 3.47 -27.83 0.65
CA GLU A 37 2.17 -27.54 0.06
C GLU A 37 1.02 -27.69 1.08
N GLU A 38 1.10 -28.69 1.95
CA GLU A 38 0.11 -28.95 3.02
C GLU A 38 0.34 -28.10 4.28
N ALA A 39 1.47 -27.38 4.38
CA ALA A 39 1.75 -26.53 5.51
C ALA A 39 0.70 -25.39 5.57
N PRO A 40 0.03 -25.19 6.72
CA PRO A 40 -0.91 -24.10 6.86
C PRO A 40 -0.17 -22.78 6.61
N CYS A 41 -0.71 -21.97 5.70
CA CYS A 41 -0.16 -20.66 5.43
C CYS A 41 -0.15 -19.86 6.75
N PRO A 42 0.99 -19.28 7.16
CA PRO A 42 1.07 -18.57 8.43
C PRO A 42 0.05 -17.43 8.43
N PRO A 43 -0.56 -17.12 9.59
CA PRO A 43 -1.55 -16.06 9.66
C PRO A 43 -0.93 -14.73 9.22
N MET A 44 -1.49 -14.14 8.18
CA MET A 44 -1.04 -12.85 7.68
C MET A 44 -1.65 -11.74 8.53
N LEU A 45 -0.80 -10.90 9.12
CA LEU A 45 -1.27 -9.76 9.89
C LEU A 45 -1.89 -8.74 8.93
N ARG A 46 -3.22 -8.59 9.02
CA ARG A 46 -3.93 -7.51 8.36
C ARG A 46 -3.47 -6.17 8.94
N ARG A 47 -2.77 -5.39 8.14
CA ARG A 47 -2.16 -4.12 8.54
C ARG A 47 -2.74 -2.99 7.69
N TYR A 48 -3.28 -1.97 8.36
CA TYR A 48 -3.83 -0.80 7.67
C TYR A 48 -2.84 0.34 7.54
N LYS A 49 -1.89 0.45 8.48
CA LYS A 49 -0.93 1.56 8.51
C LYS A 49 0.48 1.16 8.91
N THR A 50 1.42 2.00 8.50
CA THR A 50 2.80 2.01 8.96
C THR A 50 3.23 3.45 9.22
N ASN A 51 4.11 3.65 10.20
CA ASN A 51 4.58 5.00 10.53
C ASN A 51 5.95 5.27 9.91
N ASP A 52 6.86 4.30 9.97
CA ASP A 52 8.22 4.42 9.43
C ASP A 52 8.65 3.08 8.85
N SER A 53 8.77 3.03 7.53
CA SER A 53 9.17 1.83 6.79
C SER A 53 9.92 2.23 5.54
N THR A 54 10.95 1.45 5.22
CA THR A 54 11.66 1.54 3.95
C THR A 54 10.79 1.03 2.81
N VAL A 55 11.09 1.42 1.57
CA VAL A 55 10.37 0.95 0.37
C VAL A 55 10.40 -0.57 0.26
N ALA A 56 11.55 -1.20 0.53
CA ALA A 56 11.64 -2.66 0.53
C ALA A 56 10.68 -3.31 1.54
N LYS A 57 10.49 -2.70 2.72
CA LYS A 57 9.53 -3.22 3.71
C LYS A 57 8.09 -2.89 3.32
N LEU A 58 7.84 -1.75 2.69
CA LEU A 58 6.52 -1.41 2.12
C LEU A 58 6.12 -2.45 1.09
N GLY A 59 7.02 -2.88 0.21
CA GLY A 59 6.71 -3.92 -0.77
C GLY A 59 6.30 -5.25 -0.14
N GLU A 60 6.99 -5.70 0.91
CA GLU A 60 6.56 -6.88 1.67
C GLU A 60 5.19 -6.67 2.34
N LEU A 61 4.92 -5.48 2.87
CA LEU A 61 3.65 -5.18 3.52
C LEU A 61 2.49 -5.14 2.52
N GLU A 62 2.68 -4.54 1.35
CA GLU A 62 1.66 -4.48 0.30
C GLU A 62 1.40 -5.84 -0.35
N GLN A 63 2.43 -6.67 -0.53
CA GLN A 63 2.24 -8.07 -0.93
C GLN A 63 1.32 -8.81 0.05
N GLN A 64 1.46 -8.53 1.35
CA GLN A 64 0.61 -9.14 2.38
C GLN A 64 -0.76 -8.47 2.55
N ASN A 65 -0.92 -7.24 2.04
CA ASN A 65 -2.11 -6.41 2.22
C ASN A 65 -2.53 -5.82 0.86
N PRO A 66 -3.28 -6.58 0.04
CA PRO A 66 -3.60 -6.21 -1.35
C PRO A 66 -4.53 -4.99 -1.49
N ASN A 67 -5.09 -4.50 -0.38
CA ASN A 67 -5.89 -3.27 -0.34
C ASN A 67 -5.01 -2.00 -0.18
N GLY A 68 -3.69 -2.15 -0.13
CA GLY A 68 -2.75 -1.06 0.07
C GLY A 68 -2.47 -0.75 1.55
N ILE A 69 -1.57 0.20 1.77
CA ILE A 69 -1.07 0.59 3.10
C ILE A 69 -1.10 2.11 3.27
N LEU A 70 -1.55 2.56 4.44
CA LEU A 70 -1.42 3.96 4.86
C LEU A 70 -0.05 4.22 5.50
N VAL A 71 0.75 5.09 4.90
CA VAL A 71 1.94 5.68 5.49
C VAL A 71 1.54 6.90 6.33
N LEU A 72 1.52 6.74 7.65
CA LEU A 72 1.14 7.76 8.61
C LEU A 72 2.39 8.46 9.16
N ARG A 73 2.60 9.72 8.80
CA ARG A 73 3.72 10.53 9.30
C ARG A 73 3.19 11.65 10.18
N ASP A 74 3.79 11.84 11.35
CA ASP A 74 3.43 13.00 12.18
C ASP A 74 3.88 14.32 11.51
N GLU A 75 5.03 14.26 10.84
CA GLU A 75 5.61 15.37 10.08
C GLU A 75 6.00 14.89 8.66
N LEU A 76 5.25 15.34 7.66
CA LEU A 76 5.41 14.95 6.26
C LEU A 76 6.67 15.55 5.62
N ILE A 77 7.17 16.68 6.10
CA ILE A 77 8.37 17.29 5.50
C ILE A 77 9.56 16.34 5.56
N GLY A 78 9.66 15.51 6.59
CA GLY A 78 10.73 14.52 6.73
C GLY A 78 10.66 13.45 5.63
N LEU A 79 9.45 13.01 5.27
CA LEU A 79 9.25 12.09 4.16
C LEU A 79 9.59 12.77 2.83
N LEU A 80 9.01 13.94 2.55
CA LEU A 80 9.24 14.68 1.30
C LEU A 80 10.73 14.97 1.09
N SER A 81 11.38 15.60 2.07
CA SER A 81 12.82 15.88 2.00
C SER A 81 13.68 14.62 1.89
N SER A 82 13.21 13.45 2.36
CA SER A 82 13.93 12.19 2.11
C SER A 82 13.81 11.72 0.67
N LEU A 83 12.64 11.88 0.04
CA LEU A 83 12.41 11.52 -1.36
C LEU A 83 13.06 12.50 -2.35
N ASP A 84 13.40 13.71 -1.90
CA ASP A 84 14.14 14.72 -2.70
C ASP A 84 15.66 14.56 -2.63
N LYS A 85 16.21 13.71 -1.75
CA LYS A 85 17.66 13.50 -1.66
C LYS A 85 18.19 12.74 -2.88
N GLU A 86 19.34 13.17 -3.39
CA GLU A 86 20.09 12.43 -4.39
C GLU A 86 20.37 11.00 -3.91
N GLY A 87 20.12 10.02 -4.78
CA GLY A 87 20.22 8.59 -4.49
C GLY A 87 18.92 7.93 -4.02
N ASN A 88 17.84 8.69 -3.79
CA ASN A 88 16.51 8.18 -3.42
C ASN A 88 15.50 8.24 -4.57
N GLU A 89 15.95 8.36 -5.82
CA GLU A 89 15.09 8.46 -7.01
C GLU A 89 14.18 7.23 -7.16
N GLY A 90 14.69 6.04 -6.81
CA GLY A 90 13.92 4.80 -6.81
C GLY A 90 12.82 4.78 -5.75
N ASP A 91 13.11 5.31 -4.56
CA ASP A 91 12.11 5.42 -3.48
C ASP A 91 11.03 6.41 -3.88
N ARG A 92 11.42 7.54 -4.48
CA ARG A 92 10.49 8.53 -5.02
C ARG A 92 9.57 7.93 -6.07
N ALA A 93 10.11 7.22 -7.07
CA ALA A 93 9.33 6.56 -8.11
C ALA A 93 8.31 5.57 -7.53
N PHE A 94 8.72 4.79 -6.51
CA PHE A 94 7.81 3.88 -5.79
C PHE A 94 6.61 4.63 -5.20
N TYR A 95 6.81 5.71 -4.43
CA TYR A 95 5.68 6.49 -3.90
C TYR A 95 4.79 7.11 -5.00
N LEU A 96 5.38 7.54 -6.12
CA LEU A 96 4.65 8.11 -7.26
C LEU A 96 3.77 7.08 -7.99
N GLU A 97 4.26 5.85 -8.13
CA GLU A 97 3.52 4.76 -8.77
C GLU A 97 2.39 4.25 -7.86
N GLY A 98 2.68 4.11 -6.56
CA GLY A 98 1.70 3.67 -5.55
C GLY A 98 0.52 4.62 -5.39
N PHE A 99 0.67 5.89 -5.78
CA PHE A 99 -0.43 6.86 -5.79
C PHE A 99 -1.58 6.45 -6.72
N ASN A 100 -1.28 5.90 -7.90
CA ASN A 100 -2.32 5.50 -8.84
C ASN A 100 -3.17 4.36 -8.28
N GLY A 101 -2.58 3.53 -7.40
CA GLY A 101 -3.26 2.43 -6.74
C GLY A 101 -3.63 1.27 -7.66
N THR A 102 -3.44 1.37 -8.98
CA THR A 102 -3.92 0.42 -10.01
C THR A 102 -2.86 -0.52 -10.59
N GLY A 103 -1.58 -0.18 -10.44
CA GLY A 103 -0.47 -0.94 -11.00
C GLY A 103 -0.09 -2.13 -10.12
N SER A 104 0.53 -3.14 -10.75
CA SER A 104 1.36 -4.12 -10.05
C SER A 104 2.80 -3.62 -9.98
N TYR A 105 3.60 -4.14 -9.06
CA TYR A 105 4.99 -3.76 -8.90
C TYR A 105 5.86 -4.96 -8.54
N ASP A 106 6.95 -5.15 -9.29
CA ASP A 106 7.88 -6.26 -9.14
C ASP A 106 9.19 -5.78 -8.53
N THR A 107 9.66 -6.48 -7.49
CA THR A 107 10.95 -6.20 -6.88
C THR A 107 11.80 -7.47 -6.84
N ASP A 108 12.80 -7.51 -7.70
CA ASP A 108 13.81 -8.57 -7.74
C ASP A 108 15.12 -8.12 -7.07
N ARG A 109 15.57 -8.88 -6.07
CA ARG A 109 16.84 -8.63 -5.37
C ARG A 109 17.59 -9.94 -5.15
N ILE A 110 18.85 -9.99 -5.58
CA ILE A 110 19.73 -11.18 -5.48
C ILE A 110 19.68 -11.85 -4.08
N GLY A 111 19.66 -11.07 -3.00
CA GLY A 111 19.64 -11.59 -1.63
C GLY A 111 18.27 -11.72 -0.95
N ARG A 112 17.23 -11.05 -1.47
CA ARG A 112 15.88 -11.04 -0.85
C ARG A 112 14.83 -11.77 -1.69
N GLY A 113 15.22 -12.29 -2.85
CA GLY A 113 14.33 -12.96 -3.77
C GLY A 113 13.46 -11.98 -4.56
N HIS A 114 12.28 -12.47 -4.94
CA HIS A 114 11.29 -11.79 -5.75
C HIS A 114 10.06 -11.45 -4.89
N ILE A 115 9.65 -10.19 -4.92
CA ILE A 115 8.42 -9.70 -4.30
C ILE A 115 7.51 -9.20 -5.41
N PHE A 116 6.38 -9.88 -5.58
CA PHE A 116 5.29 -9.46 -6.45
C PHE A 116 4.23 -8.72 -5.64
N ILE A 117 4.00 -7.43 -5.95
CA ILE A 117 2.91 -6.63 -5.40
C ILE A 117 1.80 -6.59 -6.44
N GLN A 118 0.67 -7.24 -6.14
CA GLN A 118 -0.45 -7.28 -7.07
C GLN A 118 -1.09 -5.90 -7.30
N ASN A 119 -1.25 -5.13 -6.22
CA ASN A 119 -1.86 -3.80 -6.23
C ASN A 119 -0.96 -2.85 -5.44
N HIS A 120 -0.07 -2.14 -6.12
CA HIS A 120 0.74 -1.13 -5.49
C HIS A 120 -0.13 0.10 -5.21
N CYS A 121 -0.47 0.30 -3.94
CA CYS A 121 -1.40 1.30 -3.46
C CYS A 121 -0.93 1.85 -2.12
N LEU A 122 -0.43 3.08 -2.16
CA LEU A 122 0.02 3.81 -0.98
C LEU A 122 -0.87 5.03 -0.75
N SER A 123 -1.38 5.12 0.46
CA SER A 123 -1.96 6.37 0.98
C SER A 123 -0.95 7.02 1.90
N VAL A 124 -0.82 8.34 1.85
CA VAL A 124 0.04 9.09 2.78
C VAL A 124 -0.83 10.07 3.54
N PHE A 125 -0.74 10.05 4.87
CA PHE A 125 -1.42 11.00 5.74
C PHE A 125 -0.47 11.52 6.80
N GLY A 126 -0.54 12.81 7.07
CA GLY A 126 0.28 13.43 8.09
C GLY A 126 0.14 14.93 8.20
N GLY A 127 0.74 15.48 9.24
CA GLY A 127 0.83 16.93 9.43
C GLY A 127 2.02 17.51 8.70
N ILE A 128 1.95 18.80 8.36
CA ILE A 128 3.10 19.60 7.94
C ILE A 128 2.94 20.99 8.53
N GLN A 129 4.04 21.57 9.01
CA GLN A 129 4.03 22.96 9.47
C GLN A 129 3.87 23.91 8.28
N PRO A 130 2.98 24.92 8.34
CA PRO A 130 2.77 25.88 7.24
C PRO A 130 4.04 26.49 6.68
N ASP A 131 4.95 26.96 7.53
CA ASP A 131 6.19 27.61 7.09
C ASP A 131 7.11 26.65 6.32
N LYS A 132 7.19 25.38 6.77
CA LYS A 132 7.96 24.34 6.08
C LYS A 132 7.35 23.96 4.75
N LEU A 133 6.01 23.89 4.69
CA LEU A 133 5.29 23.66 3.45
C LEU A 133 5.61 24.79 2.46
N ILE A 134 5.46 26.06 2.86
CA ILE A 134 5.75 27.21 1.98
C ILE A 134 7.18 27.15 1.45
N ALA A 135 8.18 26.96 2.33
CA ALA A 135 9.57 26.87 1.92
C ALA A 135 9.82 25.70 0.93
N TYR A 136 9.16 24.56 1.16
CA TYR A 136 9.22 23.42 0.26
C TYR A 136 8.61 23.72 -1.12
N LEU A 137 7.45 24.38 -1.14
CA LEU A 137 6.73 24.76 -2.36
C LEU A 137 7.55 25.75 -3.20
N GLU A 138 8.17 26.75 -2.57
CA GLU A 138 9.01 27.75 -3.26
C GLU A 138 10.23 27.11 -3.94
N GLN A 139 10.86 26.13 -3.28
CA GLN A 139 11.95 25.34 -3.86
C GLN A 139 11.47 24.48 -5.02
N ALA A 140 10.33 23.79 -4.86
CA ALA A 140 9.77 22.95 -5.91
C ALA A 140 9.35 23.76 -7.16
N TYR A 141 8.88 25.00 -6.99
CA TYR A 141 8.46 25.87 -8.09
C TYR A 141 9.64 26.44 -8.90
N SER A 142 10.81 26.58 -8.28
CA SER A 142 12.01 27.18 -8.89
C SER A 142 13.00 26.16 -9.46
N GLY A 143 12.78 24.86 -9.26
CA GLY A 143 13.70 23.78 -9.66
C GLY A 143 13.20 22.87 -10.80
N LEU A 144 14.06 21.93 -11.20
CA LEU A 144 13.77 20.85 -12.16
C LEU A 144 12.87 19.71 -11.58
N GLY A 145 12.40 19.85 -10.34
CA GLY A 145 11.63 18.84 -9.59
C GLY A 145 10.16 18.69 -10.01
N ASN A 146 9.86 18.90 -11.29
CA ASN A 146 8.50 18.94 -11.83
C ASN A 146 7.98 17.54 -12.22
N ASP A 147 8.19 16.55 -11.38
CA ASP A 147 7.76 15.17 -11.63
C ASP A 147 6.37 14.85 -11.08
N GLY A 148 5.73 15.85 -10.47
CA GLY A 148 4.35 15.77 -10.00
C GLY A 148 4.21 15.17 -8.60
N LEU A 149 5.29 15.00 -7.82
CA LEU A 149 5.20 14.39 -6.48
C LEU A 149 4.17 15.09 -5.60
N LEU A 150 4.33 16.40 -5.45
CA LEU A 150 3.41 17.20 -4.64
C LEU A 150 1.99 17.22 -5.23
N GLN A 151 1.85 17.29 -6.55
CA GLN A 151 0.57 17.30 -7.25
C GLN A 151 -0.24 16.01 -7.02
N ARG A 152 0.44 14.90 -6.68
CA ARG A 152 -0.22 13.65 -6.28
C ARG A 152 -0.72 13.66 -4.84
N PHE A 153 -0.29 14.60 -4.00
CA PHE A 153 -0.96 14.86 -2.72
C PHE A 153 -2.22 15.71 -2.98
N GLN A 154 -3.26 15.07 -3.53
CA GLN A 154 -4.48 15.76 -3.98
C GLN A 154 -5.26 16.47 -2.86
N LEU A 155 -5.08 16.04 -1.60
CA LEU A 155 -5.86 16.52 -0.47
C LEU A 155 -4.97 17.21 0.58
N LEU A 156 -4.24 18.24 0.14
CA LEU A 156 -3.60 19.17 1.06
C LEU A 156 -4.67 20.06 1.70
N VAL A 157 -4.98 19.78 2.97
CA VAL A 157 -5.90 20.61 3.74
C VAL A 157 -5.08 21.64 4.51
N TYR A 158 -5.24 22.91 4.14
CA TYR A 158 -4.76 24.04 4.93
C TYR A 158 -5.95 24.60 5.71
N PRO A 159 -6.19 24.16 6.97
CA PRO A 159 -7.34 24.63 7.72
C PRO A 159 -7.18 26.11 8.05
N ASP A 160 -8.26 26.88 7.90
CA ASP A 160 -8.28 28.25 8.37
C ASP A 160 -8.02 28.29 9.89
N PRO A 161 -7.31 29.31 10.40
CA PRO A 161 -7.06 29.46 11.82
C PRO A 161 -8.39 29.57 12.56
N ILE A 162 -8.73 28.53 13.31
CA ILE A 162 -9.93 28.52 14.14
C ILE A 162 -9.64 29.39 15.37
N LYS A 163 -10.53 30.34 15.68
CA LYS A 163 -10.44 31.11 16.92
C LYS A 163 -10.42 30.15 18.11
N TRP A 164 -9.38 30.23 18.92
CA TRP A 164 -9.25 29.38 20.11
C TRP A 164 -10.47 29.55 21.01
N GLN A 165 -11.03 28.43 21.45
CA GLN A 165 -12.11 28.37 22.42
C GLN A 165 -11.82 27.21 23.36
N TYR A 166 -11.88 27.47 24.67
CA TYR A 166 -11.85 26.39 25.65
C TYR A 166 -13.09 25.51 25.47
N ARG A 167 -12.88 24.25 25.11
CA ARG A 167 -13.94 23.25 24.94
C ARG A 167 -13.54 21.98 25.68
N ASP A 168 -14.14 21.78 26.84
CA ASP A 168 -14.10 20.51 27.56
C ASP A 168 -15.42 19.77 27.27
N ARG A 169 -15.39 18.85 26.31
CA ARG A 169 -16.55 18.07 25.89
C ARG A 169 -16.14 16.62 25.75
N HIS A 170 -16.99 15.71 26.24
CA HIS A 170 -16.80 14.29 26.00
C HIS A 170 -16.85 13.97 24.49
N PRO A 171 -16.03 13.01 24.02
CA PRO A 171 -16.14 12.51 22.66
C PRO A 171 -17.54 12.01 22.36
N ASN A 172 -18.02 12.27 21.14
CA ASN A 172 -19.29 11.69 20.69
C ASN A 172 -19.04 10.23 20.27
N HIS A 173 -19.34 9.30 21.19
CA HIS A 173 -19.15 7.87 20.98
C HIS A 173 -20.02 7.31 19.84
N GLU A 174 -21.24 7.82 19.67
CA GLU A 174 -22.12 7.40 18.57
C GLU A 174 -21.55 7.81 17.21
N ALA A 175 -21.04 9.04 17.08
CA ALA A 175 -20.38 9.49 15.87
C ALA A 175 -19.09 8.70 15.58
N PHE A 176 -18.28 8.43 16.61
CA PHE A 176 -17.09 7.60 16.48
C PHE A 176 -17.44 6.19 15.98
N LYS A 177 -18.46 5.57 16.57
CA LYS A 177 -18.92 4.23 16.20
C LYS A 177 -19.46 4.20 14.77
N ALA A 178 -20.25 5.20 14.37
CA ALA A 178 -20.78 5.31 13.01
C ALA A 178 -19.64 5.40 11.96
N VAL A 179 -18.60 6.20 12.24
CA VAL A 179 -17.43 6.30 11.36
C VAL A 179 -16.64 4.99 11.32
N LEU A 180 -16.42 4.36 12.49
CA LEU A 180 -15.72 3.08 12.57
C LEU A 180 -16.45 1.99 11.78
N GLU A 181 -17.77 1.94 11.85
CA GLU A 181 -18.59 0.98 11.12
C GLU A 181 -18.45 1.14 9.60
N ILE A 182 -18.38 2.38 9.10
CA ILE A 182 -18.11 2.66 7.68
C ILE A 182 -16.76 2.04 7.27
N PHE A 183 -15.69 2.29 8.03
CA PHE A 183 -14.38 1.72 7.73
C PHE A 183 -14.39 0.19 7.81
N SER A 184 -15.02 -0.39 8.84
CA SER A 184 -15.14 -1.84 8.99
C SER A 184 -15.84 -2.46 7.79
N ARG A 185 -16.97 -1.91 7.36
CA ARG A 185 -17.71 -2.37 6.17
C ARG A 185 -16.85 -2.26 4.91
N LEU A 186 -16.27 -1.11 4.63
CA LEU A 186 -15.42 -0.91 3.44
C LEU A 186 -14.20 -1.83 3.41
N SER A 187 -13.64 -2.15 4.58
CA SER A 187 -12.49 -3.05 4.67
C SER A 187 -12.87 -4.52 4.45
N SER A 188 -14.05 -4.97 4.89
CA SER A 188 -14.38 -6.39 4.96
C SER A 188 -15.34 -6.88 3.89
N SER A 189 -16.02 -5.96 3.18
CA SER A 189 -17.07 -6.32 2.23
C SER A 189 -16.52 -6.58 0.84
N ASP A 190 -17.21 -7.43 0.08
CA ASP A 190 -17.04 -7.52 -1.36
C ASP A 190 -17.78 -6.36 -2.04
N PHE A 191 -17.07 -5.59 -2.87
CA PHE A 191 -17.68 -4.47 -3.59
C PHE A 191 -18.79 -4.89 -4.55
N ILE A 192 -18.81 -6.16 -4.98
CA ILE A 192 -19.89 -6.71 -5.80
C ILE A 192 -21.21 -6.71 -5.02
N GLU A 193 -21.19 -6.97 -3.71
CA GLU A 193 -22.39 -6.89 -2.85
C GLU A 193 -22.94 -5.46 -2.74
N PHE A 194 -22.10 -4.46 -2.99
CA PHE A 194 -22.51 -3.05 -3.07
C PHE A 194 -22.98 -2.63 -4.47
N GLY A 195 -23.04 -3.54 -5.43
CA GLY A 195 -23.48 -3.27 -6.80
C GLY A 195 -22.34 -2.91 -7.76
N ALA A 196 -21.09 -3.22 -7.41
CA ALA A 196 -20.01 -3.18 -8.39
C ALA A 196 -20.19 -4.27 -9.46
N TYR A 197 -19.81 -3.96 -10.69
CA TYR A 197 -19.63 -4.97 -11.72
C TYR A 197 -18.42 -5.85 -11.37
N PRO A 198 -18.47 -7.16 -11.69
CA PRO A 198 -17.34 -8.07 -11.49
C PRO A 198 -16.17 -7.71 -12.43
N THR A 199 -15.01 -8.31 -12.17
CA THR A 199 -13.84 -8.15 -13.06
C THR A 199 -14.11 -8.74 -14.44
N ASP A 200 -13.55 -8.13 -15.47
CA ASP A 200 -13.64 -8.57 -16.86
C ASP A 200 -12.27 -8.46 -17.56
N GLU A 201 -12.20 -8.75 -18.86
CA GLU A 201 -10.95 -8.71 -19.64
C GLU A 201 -10.27 -7.34 -19.61
N TYR A 202 -11.05 -6.27 -19.44
CA TYR A 202 -10.56 -4.89 -19.43
C TYR A 202 -10.39 -4.32 -18.01
N ASN A 203 -11.18 -4.81 -17.06
CA ASN A 203 -11.22 -4.33 -15.69
C ASN A 203 -10.76 -5.42 -14.73
N LYS A 204 -9.50 -5.30 -14.28
CA LYS A 204 -8.89 -6.23 -13.33
C LYS A 204 -9.46 -6.14 -11.90
N ARG A 205 -10.44 -5.25 -11.65
CA ARG A 205 -11.01 -4.98 -10.33
C ARG A 205 -12.52 -4.71 -10.43
N PRO A 206 -13.29 -5.03 -9.39
CA PRO A 206 -14.69 -4.62 -9.32
C PRO A 206 -14.83 -3.11 -9.50
N TYR A 207 -15.79 -2.68 -10.30
CA TYR A 207 -15.94 -1.29 -10.68
C TYR A 207 -17.39 -0.83 -10.64
N PHE A 208 -17.59 0.46 -10.35
CA PHE A 208 -18.90 1.10 -10.43
C PHE A 208 -19.01 1.89 -11.72
N ARG A 209 -20.24 2.03 -12.25
CA ARG A 209 -20.56 2.96 -13.33
C ARG A 209 -21.53 4.00 -12.82
N PHE A 210 -21.44 5.21 -13.35
CA PHE A 210 -22.44 6.22 -13.07
C PHE A 210 -23.82 5.76 -13.56
N THR A 211 -24.84 6.08 -12.77
CA THR A 211 -26.22 6.13 -13.26
C THR A 211 -26.35 7.26 -14.27
N LEU A 212 -27.43 7.28 -15.06
CA LEU A 212 -27.68 8.35 -16.03
C LEU A 212 -27.67 9.73 -15.36
N ASP A 213 -28.32 9.86 -14.19
CA ASP A 213 -28.36 11.10 -13.43
C ASP A 213 -26.97 11.50 -12.93
N ALA A 214 -26.21 10.56 -12.34
CA ALA A 214 -24.85 10.84 -11.85
C ALA A 214 -23.90 11.20 -12.99
N GLN A 215 -24.04 10.56 -14.15
CA GLN A 215 -23.25 10.87 -15.35
C GLN A 215 -23.52 12.30 -15.83
N ALA A 216 -24.78 12.74 -15.83
CA ALA A 216 -25.13 14.11 -16.19
C ALA A 216 -24.47 15.14 -15.25
N PHE A 217 -24.50 14.89 -13.93
CA PHE A 217 -23.80 15.74 -12.95
C PHE A 217 -22.28 15.75 -13.18
N TYR A 218 -21.67 14.59 -13.42
CA TYR A 218 -20.24 14.50 -13.67
C TYR A 218 -19.83 15.25 -14.95
N VAL A 219 -20.64 15.17 -16.01
CA VAL A 219 -20.40 15.88 -17.26
C VAL A 219 -20.44 17.39 -17.07
N ASP A 220 -21.46 17.90 -16.37
CA ASP A 220 -21.54 19.34 -16.06
C ASP A 220 -20.34 19.80 -15.23
N TRP A 221 -20.00 19.08 -14.16
CA TRP A 221 -18.83 19.38 -13.35
C TRP A 221 -17.52 19.35 -14.15
N THR A 222 -17.31 18.32 -14.98
CA THR A 222 -16.10 18.16 -15.80
C THR A 222 -16.00 19.28 -16.83
N TYR A 223 -17.12 19.67 -17.44
CA TYR A 223 -17.16 20.79 -18.37
C TYR A 223 -16.79 22.10 -17.67
N GLN A 224 -17.39 22.41 -16.52
CA GLN A 224 -17.03 23.61 -15.75
C GLN A 224 -15.55 23.60 -15.35
N LEU A 225 -15.02 22.46 -14.91
CA LEU A 225 -13.62 22.31 -14.54
C LEU A 225 -12.69 22.64 -15.72
N ASN A 226 -12.88 22.00 -16.88
CA ASN A 226 -11.96 22.12 -18.02
C ASN A 226 -12.21 23.37 -18.89
N ALA A 227 -13.42 23.91 -18.90
CA ALA A 227 -13.74 25.09 -19.71
C ALA A 227 -13.56 26.41 -18.95
N GLN A 228 -13.63 26.39 -17.61
CA GLN A 228 -13.65 27.62 -16.81
C GLN A 228 -12.53 27.72 -15.77
N LYS A 229 -12.03 26.59 -15.23
CA LYS A 229 -11.09 26.59 -14.10
C LYS A 229 -9.67 26.19 -14.47
N ILE A 230 -9.51 25.14 -15.26
CA ILE A 230 -8.19 24.70 -15.76
C ILE A 230 -7.90 25.52 -17.03
N PRO A 231 -6.81 26.33 -17.08
CA PRO A 231 -6.42 27.09 -18.26
C PRO A 231 -5.89 26.22 -19.40
#